data_AF-A0A939KV62-F1
#
_entry.id   AF-A0A939KV62-F1
#
_cell.length_a   1.000
_cell.length_b   1.000
_cell.length_c   1.000
_cell.angle_alpha   90.00
_cell.angle_beta   90.00
_cell.angle_gamma   90.00
#
_symmetry.space_group_name_H-M   'P 1'
#
loop_
_entity.id
_entity.type
_entity.pdbx_description
1 polymer ?
#
loop_
_entity_poly.entity_id
_entity_poly.type
_entity_poly.pdbx_seq_one_letter_code
_entity_poly.pdbx_strand_id
1 'polypeptide(L)' 'MGREPEIAAFLDRPVAVLVAIADIETVSLSNNSRFLEIIEHSRKQQKAGLVVRSEDVRKKLGLG' A
#
# COMPACT_ATOMS: atom_id res chain seq x y z
N MET A 1 13.19 -2.02 -0.80
CA MET A 1 13.47 -2.45 -2.19
C MET A 1 12.84 -3.82 -2.37
N GLY A 2 11.84 -3.95 -3.24
CA GLY A 2 11.21 -5.25 -3.53
C GLY A 2 12.12 -6.08 -4.44
N ARG A 3 12.17 -7.40 -4.24
CA ARG A 3 12.83 -8.30 -5.19
C ARG A 3 12.04 -8.33 -6.49
N GLU A 4 12.74 -8.39 -7.61
CA GLU A 4 12.11 -8.58 -8.91
C GLU A 4 11.41 -9.94 -8.97
N PRO A 5 10.22 -10.03 -9.57
CA PRO A 5 9.51 -11.30 -9.72
C PRO A 5 10.20 -12.21 -10.73
N GLU A 6 10.27 -13.51 -10.42
CA GLU A 6 10.78 -14.51 -11.35
C GLU A 6 9.64 -15.15 -12.15
N ILE A 7 9.84 -15.39 -13.45
CA ILE A 7 8.82 -15.97 -14.33
C ILE A 7 9.21 -17.41 -14.65
N ALA A 8 8.30 -18.35 -14.38
CA ALA A 8 8.44 -19.73 -14.84
C ALA A 8 7.70 -19.92 -16.16
N ALA A 9 8.39 -20.48 -17.16
CA ALA A 9 7.84 -20.74 -18.49
C ALA A 9 7.98 -22.21 -18.88
N PHE A 10 7.01 -22.72 -19.65
CA PHE A 10 7.05 -24.03 -20.30
C PHE A 10 6.89 -23.84 -21.80
N LEU A 11 7.85 -24.32 -22.61
CA LEU A 11 7.87 -24.13 -24.06
C LEU A 11 7.65 -22.65 -24.46
N ASP A 12 8.42 -21.76 -23.85
CA ASP A 12 8.35 -20.30 -24.04
C ASP A 12 7.02 -19.63 -23.71
N ARG A 13 6.09 -20.36 -23.08
CA ARG A 13 4.83 -19.80 -22.55
C ARG A 13 4.97 -19.58 -21.04
N PRO A 14 4.74 -18.36 -20.53
CA PRO A 14 4.72 -18.11 -19.10
C PRO A 14 3.56 -18.87 -18.46
N VAL A 15 3.88 -19.67 -17.42
CA VAL A 15 2.89 -20.52 -16.71
C VAL A 15 2.76 -20.16 -15.24
N ALA A 16 3.76 -19.50 -14.63
CA ALA A 16 3.69 -19.01 -13.26
C ALA A 16 4.62 -17.81 -13.05
N VAL A 17 4.33 -17.02 -12.01
CA VAL A 17 5.18 -15.92 -11.54
C VAL A 17 5.45 -16.13 -10.06
N LEU A 18 6.73 -16.19 -9.70
CA LEU A 18 7.20 -16.21 -8.33
C LEU A 18 7.40 -14.76 -7.86
N VAL A 19 6.52 -14.31 -6.99
CA VAL A 19 6.67 -13.05 -6.27
C VAL A 19 7.13 -13.35 -4.85
N ALA A 20 8.01 -12.53 -4.29
CA ALA A 20 8.19 -12.51 -2.84
C ALA A 20 6.82 -12.23 -2.22
N ILE A 21 6.44 -13.00 -1.20
CA ILE A 21 5.21 -12.77 -0.46
C ILE A 21 5.32 -11.35 0.11
N ALA A 22 4.62 -10.40 -0.50
CA ALA A 22 4.28 -9.18 0.19
C ALA A 22 3.49 -9.60 1.42
N ASP A 23 3.70 -8.94 2.55
CA ASP A 23 2.97 -9.23 3.78
C ASP A 23 1.48 -9.44 3.43
N ILE A 24 0.83 -10.47 3.96
CA ILE A 24 -0.51 -10.91 3.52
C ILE A 24 -1.52 -9.74 3.60
N GLU A 25 -1.27 -8.80 4.51
CA GLU A 25 -1.95 -7.52 4.63
C GLU A 25 -1.92 -6.71 3.32
N THR A 26 -0.78 -6.64 2.64
CA THR A 26 -0.58 -5.88 1.39
C THR A 26 -1.45 -6.42 0.26
N VAL A 27 -1.57 -7.75 0.11
CA VAL A 27 -2.40 -8.38 -0.93
C VAL A 27 -3.89 -8.19 -0.62
N SER A 28 -4.27 -8.32 0.65
CA SER A 28 -5.65 -8.10 1.10
C SER A 28 -6.10 -6.67 0.88
N LEU A 29 -5.23 -5.70 1.22
CA LEU A 29 -5.53 -4.28 1.14
C LEU A 29 -5.43 -3.72 -0.29
N SER A 30 -4.56 -4.26 -1.13
CA SER A 30 -4.41 -3.81 -2.54
C SER A 30 -5.61 -4.18 -3.42
N ASN A 31 -6.40 -5.19 -3.02
CA ASN A 31 -7.62 -5.59 -3.72
C ASN A 31 -8.91 -5.09 -3.05
N ASN A 32 -8.82 -4.30 -1.97
CA ASN A 32 -9.98 -3.73 -1.29
C ASN A 32 -10.27 -2.32 -1.83
N SER A 33 -11.35 -2.18 -2.61
CA SER A 33 -11.73 -0.91 -3.25
C SER A 33 -11.88 0.25 -2.26
N ARG A 34 -12.50 0.02 -1.10
CA ARG A 34 -12.66 1.03 -0.06
C ARG A 34 -11.32 1.48 0.51
N PHE A 35 -10.36 0.56 0.64
CA PHE A 35 -9.03 0.91 1.13
C PHE A 35 -8.26 1.73 0.09
N LEU A 36 -8.37 1.38 -1.19
CA LEU A 36 -7.79 2.16 -2.29
C LEU A 36 -8.37 3.58 -2.35
N GLU A 37 -9.68 3.75 -2.13
CA GLU A 37 -10.32 5.07 -2.05
C GLU A 37 -9.75 5.93 -0.92
N ILE A 38 -9.51 5.35 0.26
CA ILE A 38 -8.88 6.03 1.40
C ILE A 38 -7.46 6.49 1.03
N ILE A 39 -6.68 5.63 0.38
CA ILE A 39 -5.32 5.97 -0.07
C ILE A 39 -5.37 7.14 -1.06
N GLU A 40 -6.23 7.08 -2.07
CA GLU A 40 -6.35 8.14 -3.08
C GLU A 40 -6.84 9.45 -2.49
N HIS A 41 -7.81 9.40 -1.58
CA HIS A 41 -8.25 10.59 -0.85
C HIS A 41 -7.11 11.19 -0.03
N SER A 42 -6.38 10.38 0.73
CA SER A 42 -5.22 10.83 1.53
C SER A 42 -4.12 11.46 0.66
N ARG A 43 -3.81 10.87 -0.50
CA ARG A 43 -2.86 11.44 -1.46
C ARG A 43 -3.28 12.83 -1.95
N LYS A 44 -4.58 13.04 -2.22
CA LYS A 44 -5.11 14.35 -2.61
C LYS A 44 -4.96 15.38 -1.49
N GLN A 45 -5.29 15.00 -0.26
CA GLN A 45 -5.13 15.87 0.92
C GLN A 45 -3.67 16.25 1.16
N GLN A 46 -2.75 15.28 1.09
CA GLN A 46 -1.31 15.54 1.21
C GLN A 46 -0.79 16.52 0.17
N LYS A 47 -1.17 16.35 -1.11
CA LYS A 47 -0.81 17.29 -2.19
C LYS A 47 -1.35 18.69 -1.96
N ALA A 48 -2.53 18.81 -1.34
CA ALA A 48 -3.13 20.08 -0.95
C ALA A 48 -2.51 20.68 0.34
N GLY A 49 -1.50 20.03 0.94
CA GLY A 49 -0.89 20.46 2.20
C GLY A 49 -1.76 20.20 3.44
N LEU A 50 -2.86 19.46 3.29
CA LEU A 50 -3.81 19.13 4.35
C LEU A 50 -3.32 17.89 5.11
N VAL A 51 -2.18 18.06 5.78
CA VAL A 51 -1.52 17.05 6.62
C VAL A 51 -1.52 17.52 8.06
N VAL A 52 -1.84 16.61 8.98
CA VAL A 52 -1.83 16.88 10.42
C VAL A 52 -0.54 16.30 11.02
N ARG A 53 0.15 17.09 11.85
CA ARG A 53 1.35 16.58 12.54
C ARG A 53 0.95 15.70 13.72
N SER A 54 1.79 14.72 14.02
CA SER A 54 1.57 13.78 15.11
C SER A 54 1.40 14.47 16.47
N GLU A 55 2.11 15.58 16.69
CA GLU A 55 1.99 16.42 17.89
C GLU A 55 0.60 17.06 18.04
N ASP A 56 -0.01 17.52 16.94
CA ASP A 56 -1.35 18.11 16.94
C ASP A 56 -2.42 17.05 17.19
N VAL A 57 -2.22 15.84 16.65
CA VAL A 57 -3.10 14.69 16.90
C VAL A 57 -3.04 14.28 18.37
N ARG A 58 -1.84 14.15 18.94
CA ARG A 58 -1.66 13.80 20.35
C ARG A 58 -2.32 14.81 21.27
N LYS A 59 -2.13 16.10 21.02
CA LYS A 59 -2.79 17.18 21.79
C LYS A 59 -4.31 17.09 21.72
N LYS A 60 -4.89 16.86 20.53
CA LYS A 60 -6.36 16.70 20.36
C LYS A 60 -6.90 15.48 21.11
N LEU A 61 -6.11 14.43 21.22
CA LEU A 61 -6.49 13.19 21.91
C LEU A 61 -6.13 13.19 23.41
N GLY A 62 -5.55 14.27 23.93
CA GLY A 62 -5.11 14.34 25.34
C GLY A 62 -3.91 13.44 25.66
N LEU A 63 -3.15 13.02 24.65
CA LEU A 63 -1.99 12.13 24.76
C LEU A 63 -0.66 12.91 24.92
N GLY A 64 -0.71 13.99 25.70
CA GLY A 64 0.42 14.93 25.92
C GLY A 64 1.68 14.25 26.46
#